data_AF-A0A2G9M2M3-F1
#
_entry.id   AF-A0A2G9M2M3-F1
#
_cell.length_a   1.000
_cell.length_b   1.000
_cell.length_c   1.000
_cell.angle_alpha   90.00
_cell.angle_beta   90.00
_cell.angle_gamma   90.00
#
_symmetry.space_group_name_H-M   'P 1'
#
loop_
_entity.id
_entity.type
_entity.pdbx_description
1 polymer ?
#
loop_
_entity_poly.entity_id
_entity_poly.type
_entity_poly.pdbx_seq_one_letter_code
_entity_poly.pdbx_strand_id
1 'polypeptide(L)' 'MAKDNQEIKDFTKYEKARMIGSRALQLSMGAPFLLKLSPEELGKINYNPIEIALKEFAEGVLPITVKRPNQAA' A
#
# COMPACT_ATOMS: atom_id res chain seq x y z
N MET A 1 -18.43 6.64 -11.95
CA MET A 1 -17.57 5.65 -11.27
C MET A 1 -16.72 6.44 -10.31
N ALA A 2 -17.03 6.30 -9.02
CA ALA A 2 -16.66 7.24 -7.98
C ALA A 2 -15.14 7.32 -7.84
N LYS A 3 -14.61 8.54 -8.01
CA LYS A 3 -13.28 8.90 -7.56
C LYS A 3 -13.34 8.86 -6.03
N ASP A 4 -12.89 7.77 -5.44
CA ASP A 4 -12.79 7.67 -3.99
C ASP A 4 -11.83 8.77 -3.52
N ASN A 5 -12.47 9.72 -2.87
CA ASN A 5 -11.97 11.02 -2.53
C ASN A 5 -10.84 10.84 -1.52
N GLN A 6 -9.67 11.34 -1.90
CA GLN A 6 -8.48 11.51 -1.08
C GLN A 6 -8.83 11.99 0.34
N GLU A 7 -8.94 11.08 1.32
CA GLU A 7 -8.61 11.43 2.70
C GLU A 7 -7.08 11.51 2.77
N ILE A 8 -6.51 12.59 2.22
CA ILE A 8 -5.20 13.10 2.65
C ILE A 8 -5.44 13.69 4.06
N LYS A 9 -5.76 12.82 5.02
CA LYS A 9 -5.42 13.05 6.42
C LYS A 9 -4.07 12.39 6.55
N ASP A 10 -3.01 13.20 6.63
CA ASP A 10 -1.64 12.74 6.77
C ASP A 10 -1.56 11.51 7.69
N PHE A 11 -1.28 10.34 7.10
CA PHE A 11 -1.00 9.16 7.88
C PHE A 11 0.21 9.48 8.76
N THR A 12 0.11 9.16 10.05
CA THR A 12 1.28 9.28 10.92
C THR A 12 2.41 8.39 10.38
N LYS A 13 3.66 8.75 10.70
CA LYS A 13 4.82 7.91 10.33
C LYS A 13 4.66 6.45 10.76
N TYR A 14 3.94 6.19 11.86
CA TYR A 14 3.65 4.87 12.39
C TYR A 14 2.59 4.12 11.58
N GLU A 15 1.50 4.80 11.23
CA GLU A 15 0.44 4.24 10.38
C GLU A 15 1.00 3.89 9.00
N LYS A 16 1.77 4.80 8.39
CA LYS A 16 2.43 4.57 7.11
C LYS A 16 3.37 3.36 7.17
N ALA A 17 4.24 3.29 8.18
CA ALA A 17 5.14 2.15 8.35
C ALA A 17 4.38 0.83 8.54
N ARG A 18 3.29 0.84 9.31
CA ARG A 18 2.46 -0.35 9.54
C ARG A 18 1.75 -0.81 8.27
N MET A 19 1.17 0.11 7.50
CA MET A 19 0.50 -0.19 6.24
C MET A 19 1.45 -0.84 5.24
N ILE A 20 2.64 -0.25 5.04
CA ILE A 20 3.66 -0.78 4.13
C ILE A 20 4.14 -2.16 4.61
N GLY A 21 4.45 -2.32 5.89
CA GLY A 21 4.91 -3.59 6.44
C GLY A 21 3.87 -4.71 6.32
N SER A 22 2.60 -4.41 6.63
CA SER A 22 1.50 -5.37 6.47
C SER A 22 1.28 -5.74 5.01
N ARG A 23 1.38 -4.80 4.07
CA ARG A 23 1.26 -5.09 2.64
C ARG A 23 2.45 -5.92 2.13
N ALA A 24 3.66 -5.57 2.52
CA ALA A 24 4.85 -6.32 2.14
C ALA A 24 4.75 -7.78 2.58
N LEU A 25 4.22 -8.05 3.78
CA LEU A 25 3.95 -9.43 4.22
C LEU A 25 2.95 -10.15 3.31
N GLN A 26 1.85 -9.50 2.92
CA GLN A 26 0.87 -10.10 2.00
C GLN A 26 1.52 -10.46 0.66
N LEU A 27 2.34 -9.57 0.11
CA LEU A 27 3.05 -9.79 -1.15
C LEU A 27 4.06 -10.95 -1.03
N SER A 28 4.79 -11.05 0.09
CA SER A 28 5.66 -12.20 0.38
C SER A 28 4.91 -13.53 0.44
N MET A 29 3.62 -13.50 0.80
CA MET A 29 2.75 -14.68 0.85
C MET A 29 2.09 -14.99 -0.51
N GLY A 30 2.48 -14.31 -1.58
CA GLY A 30 1.95 -14.53 -2.94
C GLY A 30 0.63 -13.83 -3.21
N ALA A 31 0.25 -12.83 -2.40
CA ALA A 31 -0.91 -12.00 -2.71
C ALA A 31 -0.69 -11.22 -4.02
N PRO A 32 -1.75 -11.01 -4.84
CA PRO A 32 -1.63 -10.25 -6.07
C PRO A 32 -1.34 -8.77 -5.78
N PHE A 33 -0.48 -8.18 -6.60
CA PHE A 33 -0.26 -6.74 -6.65
C PHE A 33 -1.37 -6.07 -7.49
N LEU A 34 -1.83 -4.90 -7.03
CA LEU A 34 -2.88 -4.11 -7.71
C LEU A 34 -2.30 -3.09 -8.69
N LEU A 35 -1.00 -2.83 -8.59
CA LEU A 35 -0.29 -1.91 -9.47
C LEU A 35 -0.06 -2.56 -10.83
N LYS A 36 -0.22 -1.79 -11.92
CA LYS A 36 0.13 -2.23 -13.28
C LYS A 36 1.66 -2.16 -13.47
N LEU A 37 2.39 -3.01 -12.76
CA LEU A 37 3.83 -3.14 -12.95
C LEU A 37 4.10 -3.89 -14.25
N SER A 38 4.88 -3.30 -15.15
CA SER A 38 5.39 -4.05 -16.29
C SER A 38 6.39 -5.13 -15.81
N PRO A 39 6.57 -6.24 -16.54
CA PRO A 39 7.56 -7.27 -16.19
C PRO A 39 8.98 -6.71 -16.01
N GLU A 40 9.30 -5.65 -16.76
CA GLU A 40 10.58 -4.95 -16.70
C GLU A 40 10.76 -4.19 -15.38
N GLU A 41 9.71 -3.53 -14.88
CA GLU A 41 9.76 -2.87 -13.58
C GLU A 41 9.86 -3.85 -12.42
N LEU A 42 9.19 -4.99 -12.55
CA LEU A 42 9.21 -6.05 -11.55
C LEU A 42 10.59 -6.71 -11.45
N GLY A 43 11.25 -6.90 -12.61
CA GLY A 43 12.65 -7.34 -12.69
C GLY A 43 13.64 -6.33 -12.10
N LYS A 44 13.43 -5.02 -12.31
CA LYS A 44 14.30 -3.96 -11.76
C LYS A 44 14.31 -3.90 -10.24
N ILE A 45 13.18 -4.23 -9.60
CA ILE A 45 13.06 -4.23 -8.13
C ILE A 45 13.30 -5.60 -7.49
N ASN A 46 13.78 -6.59 -8.26
CA ASN A 46 14.02 -7.97 -7.79
C ASN A 46 12.82 -8.57 -7.05
N TYR A 47 11.59 -8.20 -7.45
CA TYR A 47 10.36 -8.66 -6.79
C TYR A 47 10.32 -8.37 -5.27
N ASN A 48 11.05 -7.34 -4.81
CA ASN A 48 11.09 -7.01 -3.38
C ASN A 48 9.70 -6.57 -2.88
N PRO A 49 9.10 -7.30 -1.93
CA PRO A 49 7.76 -7.01 -1.41
C PRO A 49 7.62 -5.60 -0.81
N ILE A 50 8.68 -5.08 -0.21
CA ILE A 50 8.67 -3.74 0.42
C ILE A 50 8.60 -2.65 -0.64
N GLU A 51 9.41 -2.77 -1.70
CA GLU A 51 9.42 -1.81 -2.81
C GLU A 51 8.08 -1.78 -3.54
N ILE A 52 7.48 -2.95 -3.75
CA ILE A 52 6.14 -3.07 -4.36
C ILE A 52 5.09 -2.40 -3.48
N ALA A 53 5.10 -2.66 -2.17
CA ALA A 53 4.17 -2.02 -1.23
C ALA A 53 4.36 -0.49 -1.15
N LEU A 54 5.60 0.00 -1.26
CA LEU A 54 5.89 1.44 -1.32
C LEU A 54 5.31 2.09 -2.59
N LYS A 55 5.46 1.44 -3.75
CA LYS A 55 4.84 1.91 -5.01
C LYS A 55 3.32 1.91 -4.92
N GLU A 56 2.70 0.85 -4.39
CA GLU A 56 1.24 0.78 -4.21
C GLU A 56 0.71 1.86 -3.26
N PHE A 57 1.46 2.17 -2.21
CA PHE A 57 1.12 3.28 -1.31
C PHE A 57 1.25 4.64 -2.01
N ALA A 58 2.31 4.84 -2.81
CA ALA A 58 2.53 6.09 -3.54
C ALA A 58 1.44 6.37 -4.60
N GLU A 59 0.91 5.33 -5.25
CA GLU A 59 -0.21 5.44 -6.19
C GLU A 59 -1.59 5.45 -5.52
N GLY A 60 -1.66 5.26 -4.19
CA GLY A 60 -2.92 5.28 -3.45
C GLY A 60 -3.82 4.07 -3.74
N VAL A 61 -3.28 2.98 -4.30
CA VAL A 61 -4.02 1.74 -4.62
C VAL A 61 -3.87 0.67 -3.54
N LEU A 62 -3.22 1.00 -2.42
CA LEU A 62 -2.97 0.07 -1.33
C LEU A 62 -4.29 -0.40 -0.70
N PRO A 63 -4.60 -1.72 -0.67
CA PRO A 63 -5.87 -2.24 -0.19
C PRO A 63 -5.90 -2.38 1.34
N ILE A 64 -5.46 -1.35 2.07
CA ILE A 64 -5.38 -1.31 3.53
C ILE A 64 -5.92 0.02 4.03
N THR A 65 -6.82 -0.03 4.99
CA THR A 65 -7.41 1.15 5.63
C THR A 65 -7.01 1.20 7.10
N VAL A 66 -6.75 2.40 7.61
CA VAL A 66 -6.45 2.61 9.03
C VAL A 66 -7.74 2.89 9.79
N LYS A 67 -8.07 2.04 10.75
CA LYS A 67 -9.18 2.26 11.69
C LYS A 67 -8.64 2.82 13.00
N ARG A 68 -9.00 4.06 13.34
CA ARG A 68 -8.60 4.70 14.60
C ARG A 68 -9.68 4.46 15.66
N PRO A 69 -9.38 3.75 16.77
CA PRO A 69 -10.40 3.39 17.76
C PRO A 69 -10.96 4.58 18.55
N ASN A 70 -10.20 5.67 18.70
CA ASN A 70 -10.57 6.83 19.52
C ASN A 70 -11.12 8.04 18.73
N GLN A 71 -11.39 7.90 17.44
CA GLN A 71 -12.16 8.93 16.71
C GLN A 71 -13.64 8.54 16.85
N ALA A 72 -14.29 9.08 17.88
CA ALA A 72 -15.74 8.95 18.05
C ALA A 72 -16.45 9.41 16.77
N ALA A 73 -17.49 8.67 16.38
CA ALA A 73 -18.40 9.03 15.30
C ALA A 73 -19.17 10.32 15.63
#